data_AF-A0A2U9PUF8-F1
#
_entry.id   AF-A0A2U9PUF8-F1
#
_cell.length_a   1.000
_cell.length_b   1.000
_cell.length_c   1.000
_cell.angle_alpha   90.00
_cell.angle_beta   90.00
_cell.angle_gamma   90.00
#
_symmetry.space_group_name_H-M   'P 1'
#
loop_
_entity.id
_entity.type
_entity.pdbx_description
1 polymer ?
#
loop_
_entity_poly.entity_id
_entity_poly.type
_entity_poly.pdbx_seq_one_letter_code
_entity_poly.pdbx_strand_id
1 'polypeptide(L)'
;MPNLRARAFEAEVDWIVRNSYPVLGTVELSRRVRAAGFGLGAGNLAEHEAIAATQAAIWFFTNGLELDNRPRNVPVAVRRTADGLVFEFDGEPQLGGYTVELESDSAVSLLLQKSPDGRHWEDVATSGLNLQAGCGRHRRALGVGTTVSSARPGRTGRGYRFYRLVVVADRAATVDLGEVTFWLNGSAAFVNPERVVHLYNYLVAGANAARRVTVPVAVIAERAVVDGDLVGPFTLQATDRAALTVSHADVVDRNGFALYGPVAPGDEFYLRTGVDTETATLTVHVPASTDGFGGRVLTGVAHDAANSSLTPVVLAAPAQHEVRFDVTWASAQARRTA
;
A
#
# COMPACT_ATOMS: atom_id res chain seq x y z
N MET A 1 14.95 19.57 -6.56
CA MET A 1 16.04 18.62 -6.24
C MET A 1 15.45 17.21 -6.08
N PRO A 2 15.52 16.34 -7.11
CA PRO A 2 14.95 14.98 -7.08
C PRO A 2 15.48 14.11 -5.93
N ASN A 3 16.75 14.28 -5.58
CA ASN A 3 17.46 13.49 -4.56
C ASN A 3 16.94 13.69 -3.12
N LEU A 4 16.24 14.80 -2.84
CA LEU A 4 15.63 15.07 -1.53
C LEU A 4 14.32 14.30 -1.35
N ARG A 5 13.56 14.06 -2.43
CA ARG A 5 12.35 13.21 -2.40
C ARG A 5 12.72 11.73 -2.31
N ALA A 6 13.81 11.31 -2.95
CA ALA A 6 14.29 9.92 -2.89
C ALA A 6 14.62 9.45 -1.47
N ARG A 7 15.21 10.31 -0.62
CA ARG A 7 15.48 9.98 0.80
C ARG A 7 14.20 9.75 1.63
N ALA A 8 13.06 10.28 1.20
CA ALA A 8 11.81 10.20 1.96
C ALA A 8 11.08 8.85 1.82
N PHE A 9 11.52 7.99 0.89
CA PHE A 9 10.85 6.72 0.56
C PHE A 9 11.82 5.51 0.54
N GLU A 10 12.98 5.62 1.19
CA GLU A 10 13.99 4.55 1.19
C GLU A 10 13.44 3.25 1.78
N ALA A 11 12.68 3.32 2.88
CA ALA A 11 12.09 2.15 3.52
C ALA A 11 11.05 1.46 2.62
N GLU A 12 10.21 2.24 1.95
CA GLU A 12 9.19 1.74 1.03
C GLU A 12 9.81 1.05 -0.18
N VAL A 13 10.81 1.70 -0.80
CA VAL A 13 11.46 1.17 -1.99
C VAL A 13 12.34 -0.04 -1.65
N ASP A 14 13.05 -0.04 -0.51
CA ASP A 14 13.79 -1.21 -0.02
C ASP A 14 12.85 -2.41 0.21
N TRP A 15 11.69 -2.18 0.84
CA TRP A 15 10.67 -3.20 1.02
C TRP A 15 10.19 -3.76 -0.33
N ILE A 16 9.92 -2.90 -1.31
CA ILE A 16 9.47 -3.33 -2.64
C ILE A 16 10.52 -4.22 -3.30
N VAL A 17 11.79 -3.78 -3.37
CA VAL A 17 12.84 -4.54 -4.06
C VAL A 17 13.02 -5.94 -3.45
N ARG A 18 12.92 -6.06 -2.13
CA ARG A 18 13.04 -7.36 -1.43
C ARG A 18 11.82 -8.27 -1.59
N ASN A 19 10.64 -7.70 -1.79
CA ASN A 19 9.37 -8.42 -1.85
C ASN A 19 8.78 -8.50 -3.26
N SER A 20 9.59 -8.28 -4.30
CA SER A 20 9.15 -8.26 -5.69
C SER A 20 10.12 -9.01 -6.61
N TYR A 21 9.84 -9.01 -7.91
CA TYR A 21 10.68 -9.63 -8.91
C TYR A 21 11.86 -8.71 -9.26
N PRO A 22 13.10 -9.21 -9.46
CA PRO A 22 13.49 -10.63 -9.57
C PRO A 22 13.95 -11.29 -8.27
N VAL A 23 13.97 -10.58 -7.14
CA VAL A 23 14.43 -11.15 -5.85
C VAL A 23 13.56 -12.35 -5.46
N LEU A 24 12.25 -12.24 -5.66
CA LEU A 24 11.31 -13.35 -5.54
C LEU A 24 10.91 -13.87 -6.93
N GLY A 25 10.98 -15.18 -7.11
CA GLY A 25 10.44 -15.86 -8.29
C GLY A 25 8.91 -15.76 -8.37
N THR A 26 8.34 -15.89 -9.56
CA THR A 26 6.91 -15.68 -9.81
C THR A 26 6.00 -16.62 -9.02
N VAL A 27 6.43 -17.86 -8.75
CA VAL A 27 5.68 -18.84 -7.93
C VAL A 27 5.55 -18.37 -6.49
N GLU A 28 6.68 -17.98 -5.87
CA GLU A 28 6.72 -17.50 -4.50
C GLU A 28 5.95 -16.19 -4.35
N LEU A 29 6.12 -15.27 -5.30
CA LEU A 29 5.40 -14.01 -5.32
C LEU A 29 3.89 -14.24 -5.43
N SER A 30 3.45 -15.15 -6.30
CA SER A 30 2.03 -15.52 -6.43
C SER A 30 1.46 -16.11 -5.13
N ARG A 31 2.26 -16.93 -4.43
CA ARG A 31 1.87 -17.49 -3.13
C ARG A 31 1.67 -16.39 -2.09
N ARG A 32 2.61 -15.45 -1.98
CA ARG A 32 2.54 -14.32 -1.02
C ARG A 32 1.36 -13.40 -1.30
N VAL A 33 1.14 -13.04 -2.56
CA VAL A 33 0.02 -12.16 -2.97
C VAL A 33 -1.32 -12.81 -2.62
N ARG A 34 -1.49 -14.12 -2.86
CA ARG A 34 -2.71 -14.85 -2.44
C ARG A 34 -2.85 -14.93 -0.92
N ALA A 35 -1.76 -15.21 -0.20
CA ALA A 35 -1.77 -15.26 1.27
C ALA A 35 -2.15 -13.90 1.89
N ALA A 36 -1.83 -12.80 1.22
CA ALA A 36 -2.24 -11.44 1.59
C ALA A 36 -3.68 -11.07 1.17
N GLY A 37 -4.43 -11.99 0.53
CA GLY A 37 -5.83 -11.81 0.17
C GLY A 37 -6.09 -11.15 -1.19
N PHE A 38 -5.06 -10.93 -2.02
CA PHE A 38 -5.23 -10.37 -3.36
C PHE A 38 -5.58 -11.44 -4.40
N GLY A 39 -6.49 -11.12 -5.31
CA GLY A 39 -7.15 -12.08 -6.20
C GLY A 39 -6.34 -12.47 -7.44
N LEU A 40 -5.36 -13.37 -7.33
CA LEU A 40 -4.60 -13.87 -8.51
C LEU A 40 -5.22 -15.07 -9.24
N GLY A 41 -6.34 -15.60 -8.74
CA GLY A 41 -6.87 -16.90 -9.20
C GLY A 41 -5.86 -18.05 -9.02
N ALA A 42 -6.08 -19.17 -9.70
CA ALA A 42 -5.26 -20.38 -9.54
C ALA A 42 -3.90 -20.30 -10.24
N GLY A 43 -3.79 -19.57 -11.36
CA GLY A 43 -2.54 -19.45 -12.13
C GLY A 43 -1.51 -18.54 -11.44
N ASN A 44 -0.22 -18.81 -11.65
CA ASN A 44 0.87 -17.95 -11.18
C ASN A 44 1.05 -16.74 -12.10
N LEU A 45 1.66 -15.68 -11.56
CA LEU A 45 2.11 -14.51 -12.30
C LEU A 45 3.07 -14.92 -13.43
N ALA A 46 2.88 -14.32 -14.60
CA ALA A 46 3.90 -14.34 -15.64
C ALA A 46 5.01 -13.34 -15.32
N GLU A 47 6.19 -13.56 -15.88
CA GLU A 47 7.37 -12.70 -15.63
C GLU A 47 7.11 -11.24 -16.02
N HIS A 48 6.53 -11.02 -17.20
CA HIS A 48 6.21 -9.66 -17.66
C HIS A 48 5.18 -8.95 -16.75
N GLU A 49 4.26 -9.68 -16.13
CA GLU A 49 3.31 -9.12 -15.17
C GLU A 49 4.01 -8.71 -13.88
N ALA A 50 4.94 -9.56 -13.41
CA ALA A 50 5.74 -9.30 -12.23
C ALA A 50 6.66 -8.09 -12.42
N ILE A 51 7.34 -7.99 -13.58
CA ILE A 51 8.17 -6.84 -13.95
C ILE A 51 7.34 -5.56 -13.98
N ALA A 52 6.19 -5.58 -14.68
CA ALA A 52 5.34 -4.41 -14.83
C ALA A 52 4.82 -3.88 -13.48
N ALA A 53 4.32 -4.77 -12.63
CA ALA A 53 3.81 -4.38 -11.30
C ALA A 53 4.92 -3.87 -10.38
N THR A 54 6.11 -4.47 -10.43
CA THR A 54 7.27 -4.05 -9.64
C THR A 54 7.72 -2.64 -10.04
N GLN A 55 7.85 -2.39 -11.34
CA GLN A 55 8.20 -1.07 -11.87
C GLN A 55 7.16 -0.01 -11.47
N ALA A 56 5.87 -0.32 -11.66
CA ALA A 56 4.80 0.58 -11.27
C ALA A 56 4.83 0.92 -9.77
N ALA A 57 5.07 -0.06 -8.91
CA ALA A 57 5.17 0.16 -7.46
C ALA A 57 6.37 1.05 -7.09
N ILE A 58 7.50 0.88 -7.77
CA ILE A 58 8.68 1.74 -7.57
C ILE A 58 8.37 3.18 -8.03
N TRP A 59 7.73 3.36 -9.19
CA TRP A 59 7.39 4.69 -9.73
C TRP A 59 6.38 5.45 -8.88
N PHE A 60 5.48 4.73 -8.20
CA PHE A 60 4.57 5.33 -7.23
C PHE A 60 5.32 6.15 -6.19
N PHE A 61 6.38 5.59 -5.58
CA PHE A 61 7.16 6.27 -4.55
C PHE A 61 8.24 7.21 -5.08
N THR A 62 8.84 6.89 -6.23
CA THR A 62 9.98 7.65 -6.76
C THR A 62 9.57 8.82 -7.66
N ASN A 63 8.45 8.69 -8.38
CA ASN A 63 7.99 9.66 -9.37
C ASN A 63 6.57 10.19 -9.09
N GLY A 64 5.82 9.60 -8.15
CA GLY A 64 4.41 9.93 -7.92
C GLY A 64 3.50 9.45 -9.06
N LEU A 65 3.93 8.42 -9.81
CA LEU A 65 3.13 7.84 -10.90
C LEU A 65 2.31 6.67 -10.35
N GLU A 66 1.00 6.86 -10.34
CA GLU A 66 0.06 5.84 -9.85
C GLU A 66 -0.41 4.95 -11.00
N LEU A 67 -0.34 3.63 -10.79
CA LEU A 67 -1.00 2.69 -11.68
C LEU A 67 -2.52 2.84 -11.54
N ASP A 68 -3.24 3.00 -12.64
CA ASP A 68 -4.71 2.94 -12.62
C ASP A 68 -5.17 1.54 -12.21
N ASN A 69 -5.52 1.42 -10.94
CA ASN A 69 -6.01 0.22 -10.27
C ASN A 69 -7.51 0.33 -9.93
N ARG A 70 -8.24 1.28 -10.54
CA ARG A 70 -9.65 1.49 -10.23
C ARG A 70 -10.50 0.36 -10.84
N PRO A 71 -11.32 -0.34 -10.03
CA PRO A 71 -12.27 -1.31 -10.58
C PRO A 71 -13.32 -0.62 -11.45
N ARG A 72 -13.47 -1.10 -12.69
CA ARG A 72 -14.42 -0.56 -13.68
C ARG A 72 -15.87 -0.92 -13.40
N ASN A 73 -16.11 -1.84 -12.45
CA ASN A 73 -17.43 -2.22 -11.97
C ASN A 73 -17.88 -1.42 -10.74
N VAL A 74 -17.08 -0.46 -10.28
CA VAL A 74 -17.43 0.41 -9.16
C VAL A 74 -17.79 1.80 -9.72
N PRO A 75 -19.00 2.31 -9.44
CA PRO A 75 -19.40 3.65 -9.85
C PRO A 75 -18.45 4.74 -9.31
N VAL A 76 -18.26 5.80 -10.09
CA VAL A 76 -17.63 7.06 -9.64
C VAL A 76 -18.56 7.94 -8.84
N ALA A 77 -19.87 7.82 -9.09
CA ALA A 77 -20.89 8.53 -8.34
C ALA A 77 -22.16 7.69 -8.23
N VAL A 78 -22.82 7.80 -7.07
CA VAL A 78 -24.13 7.21 -6.82
C VAL A 78 -25.05 8.30 -6.29
N ARG A 79 -26.20 8.50 -6.93
CA ARG A 79 -27.18 9.52 -6.56
C ARG A 79 -28.53 8.88 -6.30
N ARG A 80 -29.08 9.11 -5.11
CA ARG A 80 -30.47 8.77 -4.79
C ARG A 80 -31.44 9.70 -5.53
N THR A 81 -32.51 9.13 -6.03
CA THR A 81 -33.61 9.82 -6.70
C THR A 81 -34.94 9.37 -6.10
N ALA A 82 -36.02 10.06 -6.40
CA ALA A 82 -37.36 9.67 -5.92
C ALA A 82 -37.72 8.23 -6.33
N ASP A 83 -37.26 7.80 -7.50
CA ASP A 83 -37.65 6.52 -8.11
C ASP A 83 -36.52 5.47 -8.07
N GLY A 84 -35.46 5.66 -7.26
CA GLY A 84 -34.36 4.70 -7.12
C GLY A 84 -32.96 5.33 -7.14
N LEU A 85 -31.99 4.65 -7.78
CA LEU A 85 -30.56 5.01 -7.76
C LEU A 85 -30.01 5.28 -9.17
N VAL A 86 -29.19 6.32 -9.31
CA VAL A 86 -28.40 6.60 -10.52
C VAL A 86 -26.93 6.36 -10.23
N PHE A 87 -26.27 5.65 -11.13
CA PHE A 87 -24.86 5.28 -11.08
C PHE A 87 -24.13 5.88 -12.28
N GLU A 88 -23.03 6.56 -12.01
CA GLU A 88 -22.08 6.99 -13.03
C GLU A 88 -20.82 6.15 -12.91
N PHE A 89 -20.28 5.66 -14.02
CA PHE A 89 -19.04 4.89 -14.06
C PHE A 89 -17.92 5.68 -14.70
N ASP A 90 -16.68 5.28 -14.39
CA ASP A 90 -15.52 5.74 -15.15
C ASP A 90 -15.45 4.96 -16.47
N GLY A 91 -15.64 5.68 -17.58
CA GLY A 91 -15.76 5.09 -18.91
C GLY A 91 -17.11 4.39 -19.15
N GLU A 92 -17.09 3.38 -20.03
CA GLU A 92 -18.29 2.73 -20.57
C GLU A 92 -18.27 1.22 -20.28
N PRO A 93 -18.37 0.77 -19.02
CA PRO A 93 -18.31 -0.65 -18.68
C PRO A 93 -19.55 -1.39 -19.19
N GLN A 94 -19.34 -2.60 -19.71
CA GLN A 94 -20.44 -3.50 -20.04
C GLN A 94 -20.83 -4.31 -18.78
N LEU A 95 -22.00 -4.02 -18.20
CA LEU A 95 -22.48 -4.75 -17.03
C LEU A 95 -23.02 -6.13 -17.41
N GLY A 96 -22.63 -7.14 -16.65
CA GLY A 96 -23.18 -8.50 -16.70
C GLY A 96 -24.30 -8.75 -15.70
N GLY A 97 -24.44 -7.86 -14.71
CA GLY A 97 -25.52 -7.88 -13.74
C GLY A 97 -25.19 -7.15 -12.46
N TYR A 98 -26.14 -7.20 -11.53
CA TYR A 98 -26.07 -6.49 -10.27
C TYR A 98 -26.57 -7.35 -9.09
N THR A 99 -26.06 -7.04 -7.91
CA THR A 99 -26.62 -7.46 -6.64
C THR A 99 -27.11 -6.21 -5.93
N VAL A 100 -28.26 -6.30 -5.27
CA VAL A 100 -28.84 -5.22 -4.46
C VAL A 100 -29.29 -5.78 -3.12
N GLU A 101 -28.99 -5.05 -2.05
CA GLU A 101 -29.65 -5.21 -0.76
C GLU A 101 -30.90 -4.34 -0.74
N LEU A 102 -32.04 -4.93 -0.39
CA LEU A 102 -33.33 -4.26 -0.39
C LEU A 102 -34.12 -4.65 0.85
N GLU A 103 -34.81 -3.67 1.42
CA GLU A 103 -35.86 -3.86 2.41
C GLU A 103 -37.15 -3.18 1.93
N SER A 104 -38.27 -3.90 1.99
CA SER A 104 -39.56 -3.37 1.56
C SER A 104 -40.71 -3.99 2.36
N ASP A 105 -41.74 -3.19 2.67
CA ASP A 105 -42.99 -3.66 3.29
C ASP A 105 -44.03 -4.14 2.26
N SER A 106 -43.80 -3.88 0.96
CA SER A 106 -44.63 -4.35 -0.14
C SER A 106 -43.84 -5.12 -1.21
N ALA A 107 -44.55 -5.73 -2.15
CA ALA A 107 -43.93 -6.22 -3.37
C ALA A 107 -43.34 -5.05 -4.19
N VAL A 108 -42.17 -5.26 -4.78
CA VAL A 108 -41.39 -4.26 -5.53
C VAL A 108 -40.87 -4.89 -6.82
N SER A 109 -40.84 -4.12 -7.89
CA SER A 109 -40.13 -4.48 -9.12
C SER A 109 -38.95 -3.54 -9.34
N LEU A 110 -37.76 -4.09 -9.58
CA LEU A 110 -36.57 -3.33 -9.92
C LEU A 110 -36.29 -3.44 -11.42
N LEU A 111 -35.95 -2.33 -12.05
CA LEU A 111 -35.61 -2.26 -13.47
C LEU A 111 -34.30 -1.50 -13.67
N LEU A 112 -33.34 -2.10 -14.37
CA LEU A 112 -32.11 -1.41 -14.73
C LEU A 112 -32.31 -0.69 -16.07
N GLN A 113 -31.92 0.57 -16.10
CA GLN A 113 -31.88 1.41 -17.29
C GLN A 113 -30.45 1.89 -17.57
N LYS A 114 -30.16 2.17 -18.84
CA LYS A 114 -28.86 2.61 -19.34
C LYS A 114 -28.99 3.96 -20.05
N SER A 115 -27.94 4.76 -20.05
CA SER A 115 -27.93 6.07 -20.69
C SER A 115 -26.53 6.49 -21.14
N PRO A 116 -26.37 7.08 -22.34
CA PRO A 116 -25.10 7.64 -22.78
C PRO A 116 -24.79 9.00 -22.16
N ASP A 117 -25.81 9.77 -21.75
CA ASP A 117 -25.71 11.18 -21.35
C ASP A 117 -26.30 11.49 -19.96
N GLY A 118 -26.89 10.49 -19.30
CA GLY A 118 -27.57 10.63 -18.01
C GLY A 118 -28.93 11.32 -18.09
N ARG A 119 -29.41 11.65 -19.30
CA ARG A 119 -30.67 12.37 -19.56
C ARG A 119 -31.69 11.49 -20.26
N HIS A 120 -31.26 10.76 -21.29
CA HIS A 120 -32.12 9.84 -22.04
C HIS A 120 -31.88 8.42 -21.57
N TRP A 121 -32.95 7.76 -21.13
CA TRP A 121 -32.86 6.46 -20.46
C TRP A 121 -33.57 5.38 -21.25
N GLU A 122 -32.93 4.23 -21.38
CA GLU A 122 -33.47 3.05 -22.05
C GLU A 122 -33.45 1.85 -21.11
N ASP A 123 -34.47 1.00 -21.17
CA ASP A 123 -34.53 -0.23 -20.39
C ASP A 123 -33.43 -1.20 -20.82
N VAL A 124 -32.73 -1.76 -19.84
CA VAL A 124 -31.88 -2.92 -20.05
C VAL A 124 -32.80 -4.13 -20.14
N ALA A 125 -32.92 -4.72 -21.33
CA ALA A 125 -33.73 -5.90 -21.55
C ALA A 125 -33.37 -7.01 -20.53
N THR A 126 -34.39 -7.69 -20.01
CA THR A 126 -34.25 -8.77 -19.01
C THR A 126 -33.64 -8.34 -17.66
N SER A 127 -33.56 -7.05 -17.34
CA SER A 127 -33.06 -6.58 -16.04
C SER A 127 -34.10 -6.57 -14.91
N GLY A 128 -35.38 -6.77 -15.26
CA GLY A 128 -36.50 -6.82 -14.33
C GLY A 128 -36.29 -7.85 -13.22
N LEU A 129 -36.49 -7.43 -11.97
CA LEU A 129 -36.42 -8.26 -10.79
C LEU A 129 -37.62 -7.97 -9.88
N ASN A 130 -38.54 -8.92 -9.79
CA ASN A 130 -39.75 -8.81 -8.96
C ASN A 130 -39.49 -9.48 -7.62
N LEU A 131 -39.75 -8.74 -6.54
CA LEU A 131 -39.48 -9.13 -5.16
C LEU A 131 -40.76 -9.00 -4.34
N GLN A 132 -40.95 -9.93 -3.41
CA GLN A 132 -42.00 -9.82 -2.39
C GLN A 132 -41.52 -8.90 -1.26
N ALA A 133 -42.44 -8.51 -0.37
CA ALA A 133 -42.08 -7.80 0.85
C ALA A 133 -41.06 -8.61 1.68
N GLY A 134 -40.15 -7.90 2.34
CA GLY A 134 -39.10 -8.46 3.18
C GLY A 134 -37.78 -7.71 3.03
N CYS A 135 -36.76 -8.23 3.71
CA CYS A 135 -35.38 -7.79 3.58
C CYS A 135 -34.52 -8.90 2.97
N GLY A 136 -33.55 -8.53 2.14
CA GLY A 136 -32.64 -9.51 1.58
C GLY A 136 -31.66 -8.97 0.55
N ARG A 137 -30.68 -9.83 0.24
CA ARG A 137 -29.72 -9.63 -0.83
C ARG A 137 -30.19 -10.38 -2.07
N HIS A 138 -30.41 -9.65 -3.15
CA HIS A 138 -30.93 -10.20 -4.40
C HIS A 138 -29.95 -10.00 -5.54
N ARG A 139 -29.87 -11.00 -6.44
CA ARG A 139 -28.93 -11.01 -7.56
C ARG A 139 -29.68 -11.11 -8.88
N ARG A 140 -29.34 -10.26 -9.85
CA ARG A 140 -29.88 -10.30 -11.21
C ARG A 140 -28.78 -10.32 -12.26
N ALA A 141 -28.72 -11.41 -13.02
CA ALA A 141 -27.90 -11.48 -14.23
C ALA A 141 -28.62 -10.82 -15.42
N LEU A 142 -27.83 -10.22 -16.31
CA LEU A 142 -28.29 -9.58 -17.53
C LEU A 142 -27.94 -10.45 -18.72
N GLY A 143 -28.80 -10.44 -19.74
CA GLY A 143 -28.51 -11.13 -21.01
C GLY A 143 -27.24 -10.59 -21.67
N VAL A 144 -26.52 -11.48 -22.37
CA VAL A 144 -25.35 -11.09 -23.17
C VAL A 144 -25.76 -10.02 -24.19
N GLY A 145 -24.96 -8.96 -24.32
CA GLY A 145 -25.21 -7.89 -25.29
C GLY A 145 -26.22 -6.81 -24.85
N THR A 146 -27.00 -7.03 -23.78
CA THR A 146 -28.09 -6.10 -23.37
C THR A 146 -27.59 -4.71 -22.96
N THR A 147 -26.34 -4.66 -22.49
CA THR A 147 -25.66 -3.44 -22.03
C THR A 147 -24.62 -2.94 -23.00
N VAL A 148 -24.54 -3.46 -24.24
CA VAL A 148 -23.60 -2.98 -25.27
C VAL A 148 -24.13 -1.69 -25.90
N SER A 149 -23.29 -0.67 -25.98
CA SER A 149 -23.54 0.58 -26.74
C SER A 149 -22.92 0.54 -28.12
N SER A 150 -21.74 -0.08 -28.24
CA SER A 150 -21.06 -0.28 -29.51
C SER A 150 -20.16 -1.50 -29.46
N ALA A 151 -20.12 -2.23 -30.58
CA ALA A 151 -19.19 -3.33 -30.80
C ALA A 151 -18.36 -3.01 -32.05
N ARG A 152 -17.02 -3.08 -31.93
CA ARG A 152 -16.12 -3.02 -33.09
C ARG A 152 -15.48 -4.41 -33.27
N PRO A 153 -15.37 -4.93 -34.51
CA PRO A 153 -14.66 -6.17 -34.76
C PRO A 153 -13.25 -6.14 -34.15
N GLY A 154 -12.88 -7.16 -33.38
CA GLY A 154 -11.57 -7.28 -32.74
C GLY A 154 -11.36 -6.45 -31.47
N ARG A 155 -12.37 -5.76 -30.94
CA ARG A 155 -12.32 -5.09 -29.63
C ARG A 155 -13.46 -5.57 -28.72
N THR A 156 -13.21 -5.58 -27.41
CA THR A 156 -14.26 -5.80 -26.40
C THR A 156 -15.34 -4.73 -26.55
N GLY A 157 -16.60 -5.14 -26.51
CA GLY A 157 -17.75 -4.23 -26.62
C GLY A 157 -17.74 -3.19 -25.50
N ARG A 158 -18.21 -1.97 -25.80
CA ARG A 158 -18.38 -0.92 -24.80
C ARG A 158 -19.81 -0.93 -24.27
N GLY A 159 -19.98 -0.56 -23.01
CA GLY A 159 -21.28 -0.34 -22.39
C GLY A 159 -21.65 1.12 -22.28
N TYR A 160 -22.23 1.53 -21.16
CA TYR A 160 -22.72 2.90 -20.96
C TYR A 160 -22.03 3.54 -19.74
N ARG A 161 -21.90 4.86 -19.76
CA ARG A 161 -21.37 5.60 -18.60
C ARG A 161 -22.38 5.68 -17.47
N PHE A 162 -23.66 5.79 -17.79
CA PHE A 162 -24.72 5.96 -16.82
C PHE A 162 -25.67 4.77 -16.79
N TYR A 163 -25.97 4.31 -15.59
CA TYR A 163 -27.00 3.32 -15.31
C TYR A 163 -27.92 3.84 -14.21
N ARG A 164 -29.18 3.41 -14.19
CA ARG A 164 -30.05 3.68 -13.05
C ARG A 164 -30.89 2.46 -12.72
N LEU A 165 -31.05 2.18 -11.44
CA LEU A 165 -31.92 1.14 -10.91
C LEU A 165 -33.20 1.83 -10.45
N VAL A 166 -34.28 1.60 -11.20
CA VAL A 166 -35.60 2.16 -10.92
C VAL A 166 -36.39 1.20 -10.04
N VAL A 167 -37.02 1.75 -9.03
CA VAL A 167 -37.95 1.07 -8.11
C VAL A 167 -39.37 1.33 -8.59
N VAL A 168 -40.10 0.27 -8.87
CA VAL A 168 -41.53 0.31 -9.17
C VAL A 168 -42.27 -0.41 -8.05
N ALA A 169 -42.97 0.38 -7.24
CA ALA A 169 -43.69 -0.07 -6.06
C ALA A 169 -45.00 0.72 -5.91
N ASP A 170 -45.89 0.26 -5.03
CA ASP A 170 -47.05 1.03 -4.63
C ASP A 170 -46.61 2.35 -3.97
N ARG A 171 -47.34 3.45 -4.20
CA ARG A 171 -46.96 4.79 -3.69
C ARG A 171 -46.87 4.88 -2.16
N ALA A 172 -47.54 3.98 -1.45
CA ALA A 172 -47.53 3.91 0.01
C ALA A 172 -46.43 2.98 0.55
N ALA A 173 -45.74 2.24 -0.31
CA ALA A 173 -44.71 1.31 0.08
C ALA A 173 -43.48 2.05 0.61
N THR A 174 -42.89 1.51 1.67
CA THR A 174 -41.56 1.88 2.13
C THR A 174 -40.55 0.94 1.47
N VAL A 175 -39.61 1.51 0.70
CA VAL A 175 -38.55 0.75 0.03
C VAL A 175 -37.21 1.40 0.35
N ASP A 176 -36.31 0.64 0.97
CA ASP A 176 -34.92 1.04 1.17
C ASP A 176 -33.99 0.23 0.27
N LEU A 177 -33.10 0.94 -0.41
CA LEU A 177 -32.04 0.36 -1.23
C LEU A 177 -30.70 0.54 -0.53
N GLY A 178 -30.13 -0.59 -0.13
CA GLY A 178 -28.80 -0.71 0.46
C GLY A 178 -27.70 -0.77 -0.60
N GLU A 179 -26.70 -1.62 -0.36
CA GLU A 179 -25.55 -1.74 -1.25
C GLU A 179 -25.95 -2.32 -2.62
N VAL A 180 -25.50 -1.66 -3.69
CA VAL A 180 -25.61 -2.17 -5.06
C VAL A 180 -24.22 -2.42 -5.63
N THR A 181 -23.94 -3.67 -5.97
CA THR A 181 -22.67 -4.09 -6.58
C THR A 181 -22.89 -4.64 -7.98
N PHE A 182 -21.93 -4.40 -8.87
CA PHE A 182 -22.01 -4.84 -10.26
C PHE A 182 -20.88 -5.82 -10.61
N TRP A 183 -21.15 -6.71 -11.55
CA TRP A 183 -20.09 -7.46 -12.24
C TRP A 183 -20.15 -7.17 -13.73
N LEU A 184 -19.00 -7.29 -14.39
CA LEU A 184 -18.86 -6.99 -15.82
C LEU A 184 -19.12 -8.24 -16.66
N ASN A 185 -19.50 -8.01 -17.91
CA ASN A 185 -19.53 -9.03 -18.95
C ASN A 185 -18.62 -8.60 -20.10
N GLY A 186 -17.66 -9.44 -20.47
CA GLY A 186 -16.74 -9.17 -21.59
C GLY A 186 -15.76 -8.00 -21.42
N SER A 187 -15.84 -7.26 -20.29
CA SER A 187 -14.90 -6.19 -19.95
C SER A 187 -13.97 -6.64 -18.82
N ALA A 188 -12.69 -6.29 -18.93
CA ALA A 188 -11.73 -6.47 -17.84
C ALA A 188 -12.15 -5.62 -16.62
N ALA A 189 -11.90 -6.14 -15.42
CA ALA A 189 -12.21 -5.46 -14.16
C ALA A 189 -11.40 -4.17 -13.97
N PHE A 190 -10.25 -4.06 -14.62
CA PHE A 190 -9.34 -2.91 -14.56
C PHE A 190 -8.93 -2.48 -15.97
N VAL A 191 -8.39 -1.28 -16.10
CA VAL A 191 -7.74 -0.82 -17.34
C VAL A 191 -6.44 -1.59 -17.59
N ASN A 192 -5.67 -1.80 -16.52
CA ASN A 192 -4.46 -2.60 -16.52
C ASN A 192 -4.79 -4.10 -16.34
N PRO A 193 -3.89 -5.03 -16.72
CA PRO A 193 -4.09 -6.45 -16.46
C PRO A 193 -4.32 -6.71 -14.97
N GLU A 194 -5.35 -7.49 -14.66
CA GLU A 194 -5.79 -7.71 -13.28
C GLU A 194 -4.66 -8.25 -12.37
N ARG A 195 -3.85 -9.16 -12.89
CA ARG A 195 -2.69 -9.72 -12.19
C ARG A 195 -1.63 -8.67 -11.84
N VAL A 196 -1.39 -7.72 -12.75
CA VAL A 196 -0.48 -6.59 -12.53
C VAL A 196 -1.04 -5.68 -11.43
N VAL A 197 -2.34 -5.37 -11.49
CA VAL A 197 -3.02 -4.53 -10.47
C VAL A 197 -2.94 -5.17 -9.08
N HIS A 198 -3.22 -6.47 -8.96
CA HIS A 198 -3.18 -7.16 -7.67
C HIS A 198 -1.78 -7.20 -7.07
N LEU A 199 -0.76 -7.48 -7.88
CA LEU A 199 0.62 -7.43 -7.41
C LEU A 199 1.07 -6.01 -7.05
N TYR A 200 0.72 -5.01 -7.87
CA TYR A 200 1.00 -3.60 -7.55
C TYR A 200 0.38 -3.19 -6.22
N ASN A 201 -0.90 -3.52 -6.00
CA ASN A 201 -1.61 -3.20 -4.74
C ASN A 201 -0.97 -3.91 -3.54
N TYR A 202 -0.59 -5.18 -3.70
CA TYR A 202 0.17 -5.91 -2.68
C TYR A 202 1.48 -5.19 -2.32
N LEU A 203 2.24 -4.77 -3.33
CA LEU A 203 3.52 -4.14 -3.13
C LEU A 203 3.39 -2.76 -2.46
N VAL A 204 2.47 -1.93 -2.94
CA VAL A 204 2.23 -0.59 -2.35
C VAL A 204 1.68 -0.72 -0.92
N ALA A 205 0.78 -1.66 -0.65
CA ALA A 205 0.24 -1.88 0.68
C ALA A 205 1.34 -2.31 1.67
N GLY A 206 2.19 -3.26 1.26
CA GLY A 206 3.31 -3.72 2.08
C GLY A 206 4.37 -2.65 2.31
N ALA A 207 4.72 -1.87 1.29
CA ALA A 207 5.65 -0.74 1.41
C ALA A 207 5.13 0.32 2.40
N ASN A 208 3.85 0.68 2.31
CA ASN A 208 3.22 1.61 3.25
C ASN A 208 3.16 1.05 4.67
N ALA A 209 2.92 -0.26 4.83
CA ALA A 209 2.98 -0.91 6.13
C ALA A 209 4.41 -0.88 6.70
N ALA A 210 5.42 -1.12 5.86
CA ALA A 210 6.83 -1.06 6.21
C ALA A 210 7.20 0.33 6.74
N ARG A 211 6.84 1.40 6.02
CA ARG A 211 7.04 2.79 6.47
C ARG A 211 6.47 3.08 7.86
N ARG A 212 5.26 2.56 8.15
CA ARG A 212 4.59 2.80 9.44
C ARG A 212 5.30 2.14 10.62
N VAL A 213 6.04 1.05 10.37
CA VAL A 213 6.78 0.34 11.41
C VAL A 213 8.26 0.73 11.45
N THR A 214 8.78 1.40 10.42
CA THR A 214 10.16 1.93 10.43
C THR A 214 10.29 3.08 11.41
N VAL A 215 11.09 2.86 12.45
CA VAL A 215 11.47 3.87 13.43
C VAL A 215 12.87 4.38 13.09
N PRO A 216 13.10 5.72 13.04
CA PRO A 216 14.44 6.27 12.88
C PRO A 216 15.38 5.78 13.97
N VAL A 217 16.63 5.50 13.59
CA VAL A 217 17.66 5.14 14.56
C VAL A 217 17.96 6.37 15.43
N ALA A 218 17.72 6.24 16.73
CA ALA A 218 18.00 7.27 17.72
C ALA A 218 18.49 6.64 19.02
N VAL A 219 19.27 7.41 19.78
CA VAL A 219 19.71 7.06 21.13
C VAL A 219 19.05 8.04 22.09
N ILE A 220 18.19 7.52 22.96
CA ILE A 220 17.44 8.32 23.93
C ILE A 220 18.28 8.42 25.21
N ALA A 221 18.54 9.65 25.66
CA ALA A 221 19.37 9.95 26.83
C ALA A 221 18.61 10.73 27.92
N GLU A 222 17.27 10.79 27.87
CA GLU A 222 16.47 11.63 28.78
C GLU A 222 16.67 11.32 30.28
N ARG A 223 16.99 10.07 30.60
CA ARG A 223 17.26 9.60 31.98
C ARG A 223 18.76 9.44 32.25
N ALA A 224 19.62 9.77 31.29
CA ALA A 224 21.04 9.51 31.40
C ALA A 224 21.68 10.42 32.46
N VAL A 225 22.39 9.80 33.40
CA VAL A 225 23.17 10.47 34.43
C VAL A 225 24.59 9.90 34.44
N VAL A 226 25.52 10.66 35.02
CA VAL A 226 26.87 10.18 35.32
C VAL A 226 26.88 9.64 36.74
N ASP A 227 27.21 8.36 36.91
CA ASP A 227 27.37 7.69 38.20
C ASP A 227 28.70 6.93 38.22
N GLY A 228 29.69 7.49 38.90
CA GLY A 228 31.06 6.96 38.90
C GLY A 228 31.68 6.97 37.49
N ASP A 229 32.09 5.80 37.02
CA ASP A 229 32.62 5.56 35.68
C ASP A 229 31.53 5.30 34.62
N LEU A 230 30.25 5.20 35.02
CA LEU A 230 29.13 4.87 34.16
C LEU A 230 28.33 6.11 33.74
N VAL A 231 27.96 6.17 32.47
CA VAL A 231 27.07 7.18 31.89
C VAL A 231 25.85 6.47 31.29
N GLY A 232 24.65 6.80 31.74
CA GLY A 232 23.41 6.19 31.26
C GLY A 232 22.25 6.26 32.27
N PRO A 233 21.12 5.58 32.02
CA PRO A 233 20.87 4.69 30.89
C PRO A 233 20.64 5.44 29.57
N PHE A 234 21.16 4.87 28.49
CA PHE A 234 20.74 5.15 27.12
C PHE A 234 19.76 4.07 26.65
N THR A 235 18.79 4.44 25.82
CA THR A 235 17.87 3.49 25.21
C THR A 235 17.99 3.55 23.69
N LEU A 236 18.15 2.40 23.04
CA LEU A 236 18.17 2.32 21.57
C LEU A 236 16.74 2.39 21.03
N GLN A 237 16.45 3.40 20.23
CA GLN A 237 15.26 3.45 19.40
C GLN A 237 15.67 3.10 17.97
N ALA A 238 15.22 1.95 17.48
CA ALA A 238 15.49 1.46 16.14
C ALA A 238 14.40 0.45 15.72
N THR A 239 14.38 0.07 14.44
CA THR A 239 13.40 -0.92 13.97
C THR A 239 13.86 -2.37 14.19
N ASP A 240 15.17 -2.61 14.20
CA ASP A 240 15.78 -3.93 14.41
C ASP A 240 16.92 -3.81 15.44
N ARG A 241 17.42 -4.96 15.93
CA ARG A 241 18.56 -5.00 16.85
C ARG A 241 19.80 -4.43 16.16
N ALA A 242 20.58 -3.63 16.87
CA ALA A 242 21.75 -2.97 16.31
C ALA A 242 23.03 -3.31 17.08
N ALA A 243 24.14 -3.49 16.37
CA ALA A 243 25.44 -3.57 17.00
C ALA A 243 25.92 -2.16 17.38
N LEU A 244 26.52 -2.03 18.55
CA LEU A 244 27.02 -0.76 19.07
C LEU A 244 28.55 -0.80 19.11
N THR A 245 29.19 0.25 18.60
CA THR A 245 30.63 0.48 18.77
C THR A 245 30.83 1.89 19.30
N VAL A 246 31.66 2.06 20.32
CA VAL A 246 31.91 3.37 20.91
C VAL A 246 33.42 3.65 20.92
N SER A 247 33.78 4.90 20.71
CA SER A 247 35.16 5.37 20.84
C SER A 247 35.39 5.95 22.24
N HIS A 248 36.57 5.71 22.80
CA HIS A 248 37.00 6.27 24.10
C HIS A 248 36.14 5.89 25.32
N ALA A 249 35.31 4.84 25.18
CA ALA A 249 34.47 4.24 26.22
C ALA A 249 34.25 2.75 25.91
N ASP A 250 33.55 2.03 26.79
CA ASP A 250 33.04 0.68 26.58
C ASP A 250 31.51 0.66 26.69
N VAL A 251 30.83 -0.15 25.87
CA VAL A 251 29.38 -0.36 25.98
C VAL A 251 29.11 -1.47 27.00
N VAL A 252 28.34 -1.17 28.04
CA VAL A 252 28.08 -2.08 29.17
C VAL A 252 26.60 -2.15 29.53
N ASP A 253 26.21 -3.20 30.25
CA ASP A 253 24.88 -3.36 30.82
C ASP A 253 24.72 -2.56 32.13
N ARG A 254 23.53 -2.62 32.74
CA ARG A 254 23.23 -1.94 34.02
C ARG A 254 24.11 -2.35 35.20
N ASN A 255 24.79 -3.49 35.10
CA ASN A 255 25.67 -4.01 36.14
C ASN A 255 27.15 -3.70 35.80
N GLY A 256 27.42 -3.03 34.69
CA GLY A 256 28.76 -2.74 34.21
C GLY A 256 29.44 -3.92 33.50
N PHE A 257 28.73 -4.98 33.13
CA PHE A 257 29.31 -6.03 32.29
C PHE A 257 29.32 -5.59 30.84
N ALA A 258 30.41 -5.86 30.11
CA ALA A 258 30.50 -5.55 28.70
C ALA A 258 29.36 -6.23 27.92
N LEU A 259 28.66 -5.43 27.10
CA LEU A 259 27.63 -5.95 26.20
C LEU A 259 28.29 -6.51 24.95
N TYR A 260 28.13 -7.81 24.72
CA TYR A 260 28.60 -8.48 23.52
C TYR A 260 27.41 -8.81 22.61
N GLY A 261 27.42 -8.28 21.40
CA GLY A 261 26.38 -8.53 20.39
C GLY A 261 25.35 -7.41 20.25
N PRO A 262 24.32 -7.62 19.42
CA PRO A 262 23.36 -6.57 19.06
C PRO A 262 22.35 -6.30 20.18
N VAL A 263 22.12 -5.01 20.45
CA VAL A 263 21.16 -4.49 21.44
C VAL A 263 19.77 -4.42 20.81
N ALA A 264 18.72 -4.87 21.51
CA ALA A 264 17.36 -4.81 20.98
C ALA A 264 16.75 -3.41 21.13
N PRO A 265 15.77 -3.03 20.27
CA PRO A 265 15.01 -1.80 20.48
C PRO A 265 14.37 -1.76 21.88
N GLY A 266 14.55 -0.64 22.59
CA GLY A 266 14.03 -0.45 23.95
C GLY A 266 14.95 -0.95 25.06
N ASP A 267 15.98 -1.74 24.76
CA ASP A 267 16.95 -2.18 25.76
C ASP A 267 17.78 -0.98 26.26
N GLU A 268 18.08 -0.99 27.56
CA GLU A 268 18.98 -0.03 28.18
C GLU A 268 20.44 -0.48 28.04
N PHE A 269 21.31 0.47 27.74
CA PHE A 269 22.77 0.29 27.78
C PHE A 269 23.43 1.50 28.42
N TYR A 270 24.67 1.32 28.87
CA TYR A 270 25.47 2.34 29.54
C TYR A 270 26.83 2.44 28.84
N LEU A 271 27.48 3.59 28.99
CA LEU A 271 28.86 3.78 28.58
C LEU A 271 29.73 3.78 29.82
N ARG A 272 30.71 2.86 29.89
CA ARG A 272 31.81 2.93 30.85
C ARG A 272 32.89 3.83 30.28
N THR A 273 33.27 4.84 31.03
CA THR A 273 34.20 5.89 30.61
C THR A 273 35.54 5.73 31.31
N GLY A 274 36.61 6.14 30.64
CA GLY A 274 37.94 6.23 31.25
C GLY A 274 38.06 7.47 32.14
N VAL A 275 39.12 7.53 32.94
CA VAL A 275 39.47 8.75 33.67
C VAL A 275 39.76 9.87 32.65
N ASP A 276 39.16 11.04 32.85
CA ASP A 276 39.28 12.24 32.02
C ASP A 276 38.64 12.19 30.61
N THR A 277 37.73 11.24 30.34
CA THR A 277 36.91 11.29 29.11
C THR A 277 35.58 12.00 29.36
N GLU A 278 35.30 13.08 28.63
CA GLU A 278 34.03 13.84 28.69
C GLU A 278 33.18 13.70 27.42
N THR A 279 33.72 13.01 26.41
CA THR A 279 33.08 12.82 25.11
C THR A 279 33.37 11.42 24.56
N ALA A 280 32.38 10.82 23.91
CA ALA A 280 32.55 9.60 23.12
C ALA A 280 31.70 9.67 21.86
N THR A 281 32.20 9.13 20.75
CA THR A 281 31.39 8.92 19.55
C THR A 281 30.85 7.49 19.58
N LEU A 282 29.54 7.37 19.69
CA LEU A 282 28.79 6.12 19.59
C LEU A 282 28.35 5.92 18.14
N THR A 283 28.72 4.78 17.55
CA THR A 283 28.24 4.36 16.23
C THR A 283 27.28 3.19 16.38
N VAL A 284 26.08 3.36 15.86
CA VAL A 284 25.02 2.35 15.81
C VAL A 284 25.01 1.72 14.43
N HIS A 285 25.12 0.40 14.38
CA HIS A 285 25.15 -0.41 13.16
C HIS A 285 23.88 -1.24 13.06
N VAL A 286 22.93 -0.82 12.23
CA VAL A 286 21.72 -1.61 11.97
C VAL A 286 21.99 -2.59 10.83
N PRO A 287 21.83 -3.91 11.06
CA PRO A 287 22.11 -4.92 10.06
C PRO A 287 21.14 -4.83 8.88
N ALA A 288 21.65 -5.09 7.68
CA ALA A 288 20.81 -5.29 6.50
C ALA A 288 20.27 -6.73 6.47
N SER A 289 19.43 -7.12 7.43
CA SER A 289 18.79 -8.44 7.42
C SER A 289 17.71 -8.49 6.33
N THR A 290 17.38 -9.67 5.79
CA THR A 290 16.35 -9.84 4.73
C THR A 290 14.98 -9.33 5.15
N ASP A 291 14.70 -9.35 6.45
CA ASP A 291 13.43 -8.92 7.06
C ASP A 291 13.52 -7.57 7.79
N GLY A 292 14.72 -6.97 7.85
CA GLY A 292 15.01 -5.73 8.57
C GLY A 292 15.13 -4.51 7.66
N PHE A 293 15.16 -3.33 8.29
CA PHE A 293 15.23 -2.03 7.63
C PHE A 293 16.67 -1.54 7.58
N GLY A 294 17.24 -1.43 6.38
CA GLY A 294 18.62 -0.97 6.23
C GLY A 294 19.12 -0.71 4.81
N GLY A 295 18.39 -1.10 3.75
CA GLY A 295 18.90 -0.92 2.39
C GLY A 295 19.12 0.55 2.00
N ARG A 296 20.23 0.84 1.31
CA ARG A 296 20.37 2.11 0.59
C ARG A 296 19.68 1.96 -0.75
N VAL A 297 18.76 2.88 -1.04
CA VAL A 297 18.09 2.98 -2.32
C VAL A 297 18.72 4.13 -3.11
N LEU A 298 19.35 3.80 -4.23
CA LEU A 298 19.78 4.78 -5.22
C LEU A 298 18.73 4.83 -6.32
N THR A 299 18.19 6.04 -6.54
CA THR A 299 17.30 6.32 -7.65
C THR A 299 18.04 7.18 -8.67
N GLY A 300 17.90 6.85 -9.94
CA GLY A 300 18.53 7.56 -11.04
C GLY A 300 17.62 7.57 -12.25
N VAL A 301 18.03 8.29 -13.29
CA VAL A 301 17.37 8.28 -14.59
C VAL A 301 18.42 7.93 -15.62
N ALA A 302 18.28 6.78 -16.26
CA ALA A 302 19.07 6.41 -17.41
C ALA A 302 18.54 7.19 -18.62
N HIS A 303 19.43 7.94 -19.27
CA HIS A 303 19.12 8.63 -20.51
C HIS A 303 19.59 7.77 -21.69
N ASP A 304 18.67 7.37 -22.57
CA ASP A 304 19.01 6.82 -23.88
C ASP A 304 19.24 7.96 -24.87
N ALA A 305 20.51 8.18 -25.24
CA ALA A 305 20.90 9.24 -26.17
C ALA A 305 20.31 9.05 -27.58
N ALA A 306 19.97 7.82 -27.98
CA ALA A 306 19.42 7.54 -29.31
C ALA A 306 17.94 7.92 -29.43
N ASN A 307 17.17 7.73 -28.35
CA ASN A 307 15.71 7.95 -28.36
C ASN A 307 15.25 9.12 -27.48
N SER A 308 16.18 9.84 -26.84
CA SER A 308 15.89 10.86 -25.83
C SER A 308 14.93 10.36 -24.74
N SER A 309 14.92 9.05 -24.48
CA SER A 309 14.05 8.44 -23.49
C SER A 309 14.75 8.45 -22.12
N LEU A 310 13.97 8.77 -21.10
CA LEU A 310 14.40 8.80 -19.72
C LEU A 310 13.78 7.60 -19.01
N THR A 311 14.60 6.63 -18.65
CA THR A 311 14.16 5.44 -17.92
C THR A 311 14.60 5.58 -16.46
N PRO A 312 13.67 5.70 -15.50
CA PRO A 312 14.03 5.64 -14.09
C PRO A 312 14.67 4.30 -13.74
N VAL A 313 15.76 4.34 -12.99
CA VAL A 313 16.50 3.17 -12.49
C VAL A 313 16.52 3.23 -10.98
N VAL A 314 16.28 2.08 -10.35
CA VAL A 314 16.37 1.93 -8.91
C VAL A 314 17.29 0.77 -8.59
N LEU A 315 18.28 1.04 -7.75
CA LEU A 315 19.15 0.03 -7.16
C LEU A 315 18.94 0.07 -5.65
N ALA A 316 18.39 -1.00 -5.09
CA ALA A 316 18.45 -1.22 -3.65
C ALA A 316 19.61 -2.19 -3.38
N ALA A 317 20.58 -1.71 -2.61
CA ALA A 317 21.64 -2.55 -2.09
C ALA A 317 21.39 -2.74 -0.59
N PRO A 318 21.45 -3.98 -0.07
CA PRO A 318 21.57 -4.19 1.37
C PRO A 318 22.82 -3.44 1.82
N ALA A 319 22.64 -2.35 2.55
CA ALA A 319 23.72 -1.58 3.11
C ALA A 319 23.54 -1.61 4.63
N GLN A 320 24.59 -1.83 5.38
CA GLN A 320 24.51 -1.61 6.81
C GLN A 320 24.21 -0.12 7.05
N HIS A 321 23.18 0.18 7.83
CA HIS A 321 22.88 1.56 8.17
C HIS A 321 23.73 1.94 9.39
N GLU A 322 24.66 2.88 9.19
CA GLU A 322 25.50 3.42 10.25
C GLU A 322 25.03 4.82 10.65
N VAL A 323 24.77 5.02 11.94
CA VAL A 323 24.48 6.35 12.50
C VAL A 323 25.47 6.64 13.61
N ARG A 324 26.11 7.81 13.55
CA ARG A 324 27.05 8.28 14.57
C ARG A 324 26.39 9.32 15.44
N PHE A 325 26.56 9.18 16.75
CA PHE A 325 26.10 10.09 17.78
C PHE A 325 27.31 10.55 18.58
N ASP A 326 27.48 11.87 18.68
CA ASP A 326 28.46 12.44 19.59
C ASP A 326 27.81 12.59 20.96
N VAL A 327 28.31 11.83 21.93
CA VAL A 327 27.82 11.81 23.31
C VAL A 327 28.77 12.66 24.14
N THR A 328 28.24 13.63 24.86
CA THR A 328 29.01 14.52 25.75
C THR A 328 28.41 14.50 27.14
N TRP A 329 29.25 14.54 28.17
CA TRP A 329 28.83 14.59 29.56
C TRP A 329 29.78 15.46 30.37
N ALA A 330 29.30 16.01 31.48
CA ALA A 330 30.10 16.80 32.39
C ALA A 330 30.56 15.94 33.57
N SER A 331 31.86 15.97 33.87
CA SER A 331 32.41 15.31 35.06
C SER A 331 31.88 15.98 36.34
N ALA A 332 31.60 15.18 37.38
CA ALA A 332 31.14 15.71 38.68
C ALA A 332 32.17 16.65 39.34
N GLN A 333 33.45 16.54 38.94
CA GLN A 333 34.54 17.41 39.39
C GLN A 333 34.35 18.88 38.96
N ALA A 334 33.79 19.12 37.78
CA ALA A 334 33.60 20.47 37.22
C ALA A 334 32.53 21.31 37.95
N ARG A 335 31.61 20.67 38.70
CA ARG A 335 30.58 21.38 39.50
C ARG A 335 31.07 21.87 40.87
N ARG A 336 32.29 21.53 41.29
CA ARG A 336 32.86 21.99 42.58
C ARG A 336 33.73 23.24 42.46
N THR A 337 33.89 23.81 41.27
CA THR A 337 34.68 25.03 41.02
C THR A 337 33.89 26.19 40.42
N ALA A 338 32.56 26.19 40.54
CA ALA A 338 31.71 27.32 40.19
C ALA A 338 31.09 27.96 41.45
#